data_AF-A0A2J6PHR5-F1
#
_entry.id   AF-A0A2J6PHR5-F1
#
_cell.length_a   1.000
_cell.length_b   1.000
_cell.length_c   1.000
_cell.angle_alpha   90.00
_cell.angle_beta   90.00
_cell.angle_gamma   90.00
#
_symmetry.space_group_name_H-M   'P 1'
#
loop_
_entity.id
_entity.type
_entity.pdbx_description
1 polymer ?
#
loop_
_entity_poly.entity_id
_entity_poly.type
_entity_poly.pdbx_seq_one_letter_code
_entity_poly.pdbx_strand_id
1 'polypeptide(L)'
;MKPETKKIFDIPETPNLLSTDVRKYYSSKLALPVVRAIDDYNWNMNGVDINDQLREDLSVQQVTVRYWIIYFFWLIDCTLINAFILWKRDIEQMVIGC
;
A
#
# COMPACT_ATOMS: atom_id res chain seq x y z
N MET A 1 -30.48 22.03 -28.14
CA MET A 1 -29.01 21.92 -28.09
C MET A 1 -28.68 20.89 -27.02
N LYS A 2 -28.22 19.70 -27.42
CA LYS A 2 -27.97 18.58 -26.50
C LYS A 2 -26.65 18.86 -25.76
N PRO A 3 -26.56 18.72 -24.44
CA PRO A 3 -25.30 18.98 -23.74
C PRO A 3 -24.31 17.86 -24.05
N GLU A 4 -23.17 18.24 -24.61
CA GLU A 4 -22.02 17.40 -24.90
C GLU A 4 -21.43 16.88 -23.57
N THR A 5 -21.72 15.63 -23.21
CA THR A 5 -21.02 14.95 -22.12
C THR A 5 -19.62 14.60 -22.63
N LYS A 6 -18.60 15.38 -22.22
CA LYS A 6 -17.20 14.98 -22.39
C LYS A 6 -17.02 13.62 -21.71
N LYS A 7 -16.64 12.60 -22.48
CA LYS A 7 -16.36 11.27 -21.93
C LYS A 7 -15.14 11.39 -21.02
N ILE A 8 -15.30 10.91 -19.79
CA ILE A 8 -14.32 11.07 -18.70
C ILE A 8 -13.06 10.21 -18.94
N PHE A 9 -13.07 9.33 -19.94
CA PHE A 9 -11.97 8.40 -20.24
C PHE A 9 -11.79 8.25 -21.76
N ASP A 10 -10.97 9.11 -22.37
CA ASP A 10 -10.41 8.85 -23.69
C ASP A 10 -9.17 7.95 -23.51
N ILE A 11 -9.42 6.65 -23.34
CA ILE A 11 -8.36 5.64 -23.34
C ILE A 11 -7.86 5.52 -24.78
N PRO A 12 -6.58 5.76 -25.09
CA PRO A 12 -6.10 5.55 -26.45
C PRO A 12 -6.25 4.07 -26.78
N GLU A 13 -7.08 3.75 -27.76
CA GLU A 13 -7.20 2.40 -28.32
C GLU A 13 -5.91 2.06 -29.08
N THR A 14 -4.85 1.72 -28.35
CA THR A 14 -3.64 1.17 -28.97
C THR A 14 -3.84 -0.33 -29.14
N PRO A 15 -3.85 -0.88 -30.38
CA PRO A 15 -4.35 -2.22 -30.60
C PRO A 15 -3.45 -3.36 -30.10
N ASN A 16 -2.23 -3.11 -29.62
CA ASN A 16 -1.29 -4.20 -29.24
C ASN A 16 -0.27 -3.78 -28.16
N LEU A 17 -0.69 -3.56 -26.92
CA LEU A 17 0.23 -3.55 -25.77
C LEU A 17 0.05 -4.87 -25.01
N LEU A 18 1.16 -5.59 -24.80
CA LEU A 18 1.18 -6.79 -23.95
C LEU A 18 0.63 -6.41 -22.57
N SER A 19 -0.26 -7.21 -21.96
CA SER A 19 -0.96 -6.87 -20.71
C SER A 19 -0.03 -6.42 -19.57
N THR A 20 1.21 -6.90 -19.57
CA THR A 20 2.28 -6.52 -18.65
C THR A 20 2.77 -5.07 -18.86
N ASP A 21 2.87 -4.61 -20.11
CA ASP A 21 3.26 -3.24 -20.46
C ASP A 21 2.13 -2.25 -20.14
N VAL A 22 0.87 -2.68 -20.31
CA VAL A 22 -0.32 -1.91 -19.95
C VAL A 22 -0.27 -1.56 -18.45
N ARG A 23 -0.09 -2.56 -17.58
CA ARG A 23 -0.05 -2.34 -16.12
C ARG A 23 1.10 -1.42 -15.69
N LYS A 24 2.28 -1.56 -16.31
CA LYS A 24 3.46 -0.70 -16.07
C LYS A 24 3.27 0.72 -16.59
N TYR A 25 2.54 0.88 -17.70
CA TYR A 25 2.19 2.17 -18.30
C TYR A 25 1.18 2.95 -17.44
N TYR A 26 0.11 2.29 -16.96
CA TYR A 26 -0.87 2.90 -16.04
C TYR A 26 -0.26 3.28 -14.69
N SER A 27 0.67 2.46 -14.15
CA SER A 27 1.31 2.75 -12.87
C SER A 27 2.31 3.91 -12.91
N SER A 28 2.84 4.29 -14.07
CA SER A 28 3.98 5.22 -14.16
C SER A 28 3.63 6.61 -14.68
N LYS A 29 2.49 6.83 -15.36
CA LYS A 29 2.26 8.12 -16.06
C LYS A 29 0.85 8.70 -16.04
N LEU A 30 -0.14 8.03 -15.48
CA LEU A 30 -1.51 8.49 -15.61
C LEU A 30 -1.91 9.33 -14.41
N ALA A 31 -1.60 10.63 -14.49
CA ALA A 31 -2.33 11.68 -13.79
C ALA A 31 -3.78 11.70 -14.32
N LEU A 32 -4.53 10.65 -14.00
CA LEU A 32 -5.95 10.57 -14.28
C LEU A 32 -6.63 11.67 -13.48
N PRO A 33 -7.67 12.31 -14.03
CA PRO A 33 -8.55 13.16 -13.25
C PRO A 33 -9.30 12.26 -12.25
N VAL A 34 -8.68 12.03 -11.09
CA VAL A 34 -9.26 11.27 -9.99
C VAL A 34 -9.96 12.26 -9.06
N VAL A 35 -11.15 11.90 -8.59
CA VAL A 35 -11.83 12.68 -7.56
C VAL A 35 -10.95 12.69 -6.31
N ARG A 36 -10.70 13.88 -5.76
CA ARG A 36 -9.81 14.05 -4.60
C ARG A 36 -10.05 13.04 -3.47
N ALA A 37 -11.31 12.74 -3.16
CA ALA A 37 -11.66 11.75 -2.14
C ALA A 37 -11.16 10.32 -2.45
N ILE A 38 -11.13 9.93 -3.73
CA ILE A 38 -10.62 8.63 -4.17
C ILE A 38 -9.08 8.63 -4.11
N ASP A 39 -8.45 9.74 -4.47
CA ASP A 39 -7.00 9.89 -4.42
C ASP A 39 -6.48 9.85 -2.96
N ASP A 40 -7.12 10.60 -2.07
CA ASP A 40 -6.85 10.61 -0.63
C ASP A 40 -7.03 9.19 -0.03
N TYR A 41 -8.08 8.47 -0.43
CA TYR A 41 -8.27 7.08 0.01
C TYR A 41 -7.14 6.16 -0.48
N ASN A 42 -6.82 6.21 -1.79
CA ASN A 42 -5.79 5.36 -2.38
C ASN A 42 -4.41 5.60 -1.75
N TRP A 43 -4.11 6.85 -1.39
CA TRP A 43 -2.86 7.19 -0.72
C TRP A 43 -2.77 6.63 0.71
N ASN A 44 -3.90 6.57 1.43
CA ASN A 44 -3.95 6.20 2.84
C ASN A 44 -4.40 4.76 3.13
N MET A 45 -4.95 4.03 2.15
CA MET A 45 -5.57 2.70 2.38
C MET A 45 -4.56 1.58 2.70
N ASN A 46 -3.29 1.72 2.29
CA ASN A 46 -2.30 0.65 2.34
C ASN A 46 -1.72 0.38 3.75
N GLY A 47 -2.20 1.04 4.80
CA GLY A 47 -1.62 0.90 6.14
C GLY A 47 -1.65 -0.52 6.69
N VAL A 48 -2.74 -1.26 6.45
CA VAL A 48 -2.87 -2.66 6.90
C VAL A 48 -2.00 -3.58 6.04
N ASP A 49 -2.04 -3.42 4.72
CA ASP A 49 -1.26 -4.25 3.78
C ASP A 49 0.25 -4.13 4.03
N ILE A 50 0.73 -2.92 4.32
CA ILE A 50 2.14 -2.68 4.67
C ILE A 50 2.51 -3.40 5.97
N ASN A 51 1.64 -3.33 6.99
CA ASN A 51 1.90 -4.02 8.26
C ASN A 51 1.86 -5.55 8.09
N ASP A 52 0.96 -6.06 7.25
CA ASP A 52 0.87 -7.49 6.94
C ASP A 52 2.12 -7.98 6.21
N GLN A 53 2.61 -7.20 5.24
CA GLN A 53 3.86 -7.47 4.53
C GLN A 53 5.08 -7.47 5.46
N LEU A 54 5.20 -6.47 6.35
CA LEU A 54 6.28 -6.43 7.34
C LEU A 54 6.21 -7.61 8.32
N ARG A 55 4.99 -8.08 8.61
CA ARG A 55 4.79 -9.27 9.44
C ARG A 55 5.19 -10.55 8.74
N GLU A 56 4.92 -10.68 7.44
CA GLU A 56 5.36 -11.83 6.64
C GLU A 56 6.88 -11.98 6.67
N ASP A 57 7.61 -10.86 6.55
CA ASP A 57 9.08 -10.85 6.57
C ASP A 57 9.68 -11.21 7.94
N LEU A 58 8.98 -10.91 9.04
CA LEU A 58 9.50 -11.00 10.41
C LEU A 58 8.76 -11.99 11.32
N SER A 59 7.87 -12.81 10.77
CA SER A 59 7.00 -13.68 11.56
C SER A 59 7.78 -14.64 12.47
N VAL A 60 7.48 -14.60 13.78
CA VAL A 60 8.02 -15.54 14.78
C VAL A 60 7.04 -16.69 15.04
N GLN A 61 5.94 -16.75 14.30
CA GLN A 61 4.87 -17.72 14.51
C GLN A 61 5.37 -19.17 14.43
N GLN A 62 5.13 -19.93 15.50
CA GLN A 62 5.40 -21.37 15.58
C GLN A 62 4.15 -22.18 15.24
N VAL A 63 4.34 -23.39 14.69
CA VAL A 63 3.24 -24.34 14.48
C VAL A 63 2.74 -24.83 15.84
N THR A 64 1.50 -24.51 16.20
CA THR A 64 0.92 -24.86 17.50
C THR A 64 -0.55 -25.29 17.36
N VAL A 65 -1.00 -26.18 18.25
CA VAL A 65 -2.39 -26.68 18.29
C VAL A 65 -3.31 -25.78 19.11
N ARG A 66 -2.74 -24.93 19.97
CA ARG A 66 -3.46 -24.07 20.91
C ARG A 66 -3.72 -22.71 20.28
N TYR A 67 -4.97 -22.42 19.96
CA TYR A 67 -5.36 -21.18 19.29
C TYR A 67 -4.92 -19.89 20.02
N TRP A 68 -4.91 -19.88 21.36
CA TRP A 68 -4.47 -18.69 22.10
C TRP A 68 -2.98 -18.36 21.89
N ILE A 69 -2.14 -19.36 21.60
CA ILE A 69 -0.72 -19.16 21.34
C ILE A 69 -0.51 -18.45 20.00
N ILE A 70 -1.37 -18.71 19.02
CA ILE A 70 -1.35 -18.04 17.72
C ILE A 70 -1.57 -16.53 17.89
N TYR A 71 -2.58 -16.14 18.67
CA TYR A 71 -2.83 -14.71 18.97
C TYR A 71 -1.70 -14.08 19.78
N PHE A 72 -1.07 -14.84 20.68
CA PHE A 72 0.08 -14.36 21.44
C PHE A 72 1.29 -14.07 20.55
N PHE A 73 1.63 -14.98 19.62
CA PHE A 73 2.69 -14.73 18.64
C PHE A 73 2.36 -13.57 17.72
N TRP A 74 1.10 -13.46 17.27
CA TRP A 74 0.65 -12.32 16.48
C TRP A 74 0.85 -10.98 17.22
N LEU A 75 0.55 -10.93 18.53
CA LEU A 75 0.82 -9.74 19.35
C LEU A 75 2.31 -9.42 19.42
N ILE A 76 3.16 -10.44 19.59
CA ILE A 76 4.62 -10.26 19.60
C ILE A 76 5.10 -9.66 18.27
N ASP A 77 4.68 -10.23 17.14
CA ASP A 77 5.08 -9.75 15.82
C ASP A 77 4.67 -8.28 15.62
N CYS A 78 3.43 -7.92 16.01
CA CYS A 78 2.97 -6.53 15.99
C CYS A 78 3.79 -5.60 16.90
N THR A 79 4.14 -6.03 18.12
CA THR A 79 4.96 -5.21 19.02
C THR A 79 6.37 -4.97 18.47
N LEU A 80 6.95 -5.97 17.81
CA LEU A 80 8.29 -5.87 17.23
C LEU A 80 8.31 -4.88 16.06
N ILE A 81 7.35 -5.00 15.14
CA ILE A 81 7.19 -4.07 13.99
C ILE A 81 7.00 -2.64 14.50
N ASN A 82 6.12 -2.43 15.48
CA ASN A 82 5.87 -1.10 16.04
C ASN A 82 7.11 -0.51 16.73
N ALA A 83 7.87 -1.32 17.47
CA ALA A 83 9.13 -0.90 18.09
C ALA A 83 10.17 -0.50 17.03
N PHE A 84 10.26 -1.25 15.94
CA PHE A 84 11.14 -0.93 14.82
C PHE A 84 10.77 0.39 14.13
N ILE A 85 9.47 0.63 13.88
CA ILE A 85 8.98 1.88 13.30
C ILE A 85 9.32 3.07 14.20
N LEU A 86 9.14 2.93 15.51
CA LEU A 86 9.46 3.98 16.48
C LEU A 86 10.96 4.29 16.47
N TRP A 87 11.80 3.25 16.55
CA TRP A 87 13.26 3.39 16.49
C TRP A 87 13.72 4.06 15.18
N LYS A 88 13.20 3.62 14.03
CA LYS A 88 13.52 4.20 12.73
C LYS A 88 13.17 5.68 12.68
N ARG A 89 11.97 6.05 13.13
CA ARG A 89 11.51 7.43 13.19
C ARG A 89 12.41 8.30 14.07
N ASP A 90 12.81 7.79 15.23
CA ASP A 90 13.66 8.53 16.17
C ASP A 90 15.07 8.73 15.59
N ILE A 91 15.63 7.74 14.89
CA ILE A 91 16.91 7.86 14.17
C ILE A 91 16.82 8.88 13.03
N GLU A 92 15.76 8.84 12.21
CA GLU A 92 15.56 9.81 11.12
C GLU A 92 15.47 11.25 11.65
N GLN A 93 14.80 11.45 12.80
CA GLN A 93 14.75 12.75 13.46
C GLN A 93 16.12 13.22 13.95
N MET A 94 16.96 12.33 14.48
CA MET A 94 18.32 12.68 14.87
C MET A 94 19.20 13.10 13.68
N VAL A 95 18.98 12.52 12.50
CA VAL A 95 19.74 12.83 11.28
C VAL A 95 19.30 14.15 10.64
N ILE A 96 18.00 14.44 10.63
CA ILE A 96 17.43 15.65 10.00
C ILE A 96 17.51 16.86 10.94
N GLY A 97 17.58 16.63 12.26
CA GLY A 97 17.71 17.67 13.29
C GLY A 97 19.14 18.18 13.51
N CYS A 98 20.10 17.81 12.65
CA CYS A 98 21.49 18.29 12.64
C CYS A 98 21.70 19.16 11.39
#